data_AF-A0A1V5XYK2-F1
#
_entry.id   AF-A0A1V5XYK2-F1
#
_cell.length_a   1.000
_cell.length_b   1.000
_cell.length_c   1.000
_cell.angle_alpha   90.00
_cell.angle_beta   90.00
_cell.angle_gamma   90.00
#
_symmetry.space_group_name_H-M   'P 1'
#
loop_
_entity.id
_entity.type
_entity.pdbx_description
1 polymer ?
#
loop_
_entity_poly.entity_id
_entity_poly.type
_entity_poly.pdbx_seq_one_letter_code
_entity_poly.pdbx_strand_id
1 'polypeptide(L)'
;MNDVKMENGSQNMKIPWRLHLNMEKFFIPINPYCQTEDNTCGLCCLRMVMNYHGKDVPLDDLLTLMPPRADIGLYDSHVGLLAMLMGFSSTIFTYNYQIFHPLWNHLTHNEIIQNLELKKLEAEVAPYLLAIESYIEYLKAGGELLFCPLSKEMILAQFDMGLPLLAALDMGFLYDCAHFQDLYSNSRSTHFVVLHGYDPERNTFHVTDPWYNIPIPNVNGQYTISADRVINAIFLAQDKHDAALVVIQKK
;
A
#
# COMPACT_ATOMS: atom_id res chain seq x y z
N MET A 1 22.23 36.80 -1.97
CA MET A 1 21.14 36.10 -2.68
C MET A 1 21.84 35.20 -3.69
N ASN A 2 22.00 33.92 -3.36
CA ASN A 2 22.69 32.99 -4.24
C ASN A 2 21.70 32.49 -5.27
N ASP A 3 22.04 32.67 -6.55
CA ASP A 3 21.30 32.15 -7.69
C ASP A 3 21.28 30.61 -7.62
N VAL A 4 20.17 30.06 -7.16
CA VAL A 4 19.87 28.64 -7.32
C VAL A 4 19.58 28.44 -8.80
N LYS A 5 20.56 27.92 -9.54
CA LYS A 5 20.31 27.36 -10.87
C LYS A 5 19.32 26.21 -10.70
N MET A 6 18.07 26.46 -11.08
CA MET A 6 17.09 25.41 -11.32
C MET A 6 17.61 24.59 -12.50
N GLU A 7 18.30 23.47 -12.22
CA GLU A 7 18.56 22.48 -13.25
C GLU A 7 17.22 21.88 -13.67
N ASN A 8 16.91 21.96 -14.96
CA ASN A 8 15.71 21.38 -15.55
C ASN A 8 15.77 19.84 -15.43
N GLY A 9 15.36 19.32 -14.27
CA GLY A 9 15.26 17.88 -13.97
C GLY A 9 14.09 17.20 -14.68
N SER A 10 13.62 17.69 -15.83
CA SER A 10 12.61 17.00 -16.62
C SER A 10 13.25 15.91 -17.49
N GLN A 11 14.01 15.00 -16.89
CA GLN A 11 14.20 13.71 -17.52
C GLN A 11 12.88 12.96 -17.35
N ASN A 12 12.19 12.74 -18.47
CA ASN A 12 10.95 11.99 -18.59
C ASN A 12 10.88 10.86 -17.56
N MET A 13 10.12 11.05 -16.49
CA MET A 13 9.65 9.95 -15.67
C MET A 13 8.91 9.03 -16.63
N LYS A 14 9.53 7.90 -16.99
CA LYS A 14 8.92 6.91 -17.85
C LYS A 14 7.79 6.31 -17.04
N ILE A 15 6.58 6.86 -17.20
CA ILE A 15 5.35 6.32 -16.64
C ILE A 15 5.00 5.12 -17.52
N PRO A 16 5.37 3.88 -17.15
CA PRO A 16 5.35 2.74 -18.07
C PRO A 16 3.94 2.38 -18.57
N TRP A 17 2.91 2.85 -17.85
CA TRP A 17 1.51 2.55 -18.13
C TRP A 17 0.75 3.58 -18.96
N ARG A 18 1.41 4.65 -19.46
CA ARG A 18 0.71 5.68 -20.26
C ARG A 18 0.40 5.27 -21.71
N LEU A 19 0.70 4.04 -22.11
CA LEU A 19 0.43 3.53 -23.46
C LEU A 19 -0.66 2.45 -23.37
N HIS A 20 -1.90 2.84 -23.68
CA HIS A 20 -3.09 1.99 -23.83
C HIS A 20 -3.64 1.38 -22.53
N LEU A 21 -4.26 2.21 -21.69
CA LEU A 21 -5.09 1.71 -20.59
C LEU A 21 -6.43 1.24 -21.13
N ASN A 22 -6.84 0.03 -20.78
CA ASN A 22 -8.20 -0.40 -21.02
C ASN A 22 -9.11 0.27 -19.99
N MET A 23 -9.95 1.20 -20.47
CA MET A 23 -10.90 1.93 -19.63
C MET A 23 -12.23 1.16 -19.47
N GLU A 24 -12.29 -0.09 -19.91
CA GLU A 24 -13.44 -0.96 -19.73
C GLU A 24 -13.59 -1.43 -18.27
N LYS A 25 -14.78 -1.93 -17.96
CA LYS A 25 -15.04 -2.55 -16.67
C LYS A 25 -14.11 -3.74 -16.46
N PHE A 26 -13.42 -3.73 -15.32
CA PHE A 26 -12.44 -4.75 -14.99
C PHE A 26 -12.70 -5.35 -13.61
N PHE A 27 -12.49 -6.65 -13.47
CA PHE A 27 -12.73 -7.37 -12.23
C PHE A 27 -11.78 -8.55 -12.08
N ILE A 28 -11.10 -8.61 -10.93
CA ILE A 28 -10.26 -9.72 -10.50
C ILE A 28 -11.01 -10.45 -9.38
N PRO A 29 -11.25 -11.76 -9.50
CA PRO A 29 -11.97 -12.51 -8.47
C PRO A 29 -11.08 -12.76 -7.25
N ILE A 30 -11.27 -11.97 -6.20
CA ILE A 30 -10.63 -12.17 -4.90
C ILE A 30 -11.56 -12.97 -3.99
N ASN A 31 -11.02 -14.03 -3.39
CA ASN A 31 -11.71 -14.78 -2.34
C ASN A 31 -11.58 -14.01 -1.01
N PRO A 32 -12.67 -13.51 -0.44
CA PRO A 32 -12.61 -12.68 0.76
C PRO A 32 -12.18 -13.50 1.99
N TYR A 33 -11.42 -12.86 2.89
CA TYR A 33 -10.95 -13.46 4.13
C TYR A 33 -11.05 -12.43 5.27
N CYS A 34 -11.82 -12.76 6.31
CA CYS A 34 -12.06 -11.87 7.44
C CYS A 34 -10.91 -11.93 8.44
N GLN A 35 -10.44 -10.78 8.90
CA GLN A 35 -9.58 -10.69 10.06
C GLN A 35 -10.37 -11.01 11.34
N THR A 36 -9.69 -11.61 12.32
CA THR A 36 -10.24 -11.86 13.66
C THR A 36 -9.60 -10.98 14.73
N GLU A 37 -8.42 -10.43 14.44
CA GLU A 37 -7.67 -9.52 15.31
C GLU A 37 -7.51 -8.16 14.60
N ASP A 38 -7.64 -7.06 15.33
CA ASP A 38 -7.70 -5.69 14.78
C ASP A 38 -6.45 -5.27 14.00
N ASN A 39 -5.30 -5.90 14.28
CA ASN A 39 -4.00 -5.57 13.69
C ASN A 39 -3.54 -6.55 12.59
N THR A 40 -4.42 -7.43 12.09
CA THR A 40 -4.08 -8.46 11.09
C THR A 40 -4.53 -8.13 9.66
N CYS A 41 -5.00 -6.90 9.40
CA CYS A 41 -5.51 -6.47 8.10
C CYS A 41 -4.50 -6.69 6.94
N GLY A 42 -3.23 -6.32 7.13
CA GLY A 42 -2.18 -6.50 6.13
C GLY A 42 -1.89 -7.97 5.81
N LEU A 43 -1.90 -8.85 6.83
CA LEU A 43 -1.73 -10.29 6.65
C LEU A 43 -2.91 -10.93 5.92
N CYS A 44 -4.14 -10.54 6.26
CA CYS A 44 -5.35 -11.03 5.59
C CYS A 44 -5.37 -10.58 4.12
N CYS A 45 -5.01 -9.32 3.83
CA CYS A 45 -4.89 -8.83 2.46
C CYS A 45 -3.82 -9.58 1.66
N LEU A 46 -2.64 -9.81 2.26
CA LEU A 46 -1.59 -10.59 1.63
C LEU A 46 -2.05 -12.01 1.33
N ARG A 47 -2.73 -12.67 2.27
CA ARG A 47 -3.29 -14.00 2.10
C ARG A 47 -4.28 -14.03 0.93
N MET A 48 -5.19 -13.05 0.83
CA MET A 48 -6.16 -12.97 -0.27
C MET A 48 -5.47 -12.86 -1.63
N VAL A 49 -4.44 -12.02 -1.74
CA VAL A 49 -3.68 -11.82 -3.00
C VAL A 49 -2.82 -13.05 -3.35
N MET A 50 -2.17 -13.68 -2.37
CA MET A 50 -1.45 -14.94 -2.61
C MET A 50 -2.39 -16.06 -3.04
N ASN A 51 -3.59 -16.15 -2.45
CA ASN A 51 -4.61 -17.11 -2.83
C ASN A 51 -5.08 -16.89 -4.28
N TYR A 52 -5.26 -15.63 -4.70
CA TYR A 52 -5.53 -15.30 -6.11
C TYR A 52 -4.42 -15.80 -7.05
N HIS A 53 -3.17 -15.72 -6.62
CA HIS A 53 -2.05 -16.33 -7.33
C HIS A 53 -1.94 -17.86 -7.13
N GLY A 54 -2.93 -18.53 -6.55
CA GLY A 54 -2.97 -19.98 -6.38
C GLY A 54 -2.05 -20.51 -5.28
N LYS A 55 -1.60 -19.66 -4.36
CA LYS A 55 -0.89 -20.08 -3.14
C LYS A 55 -1.76 -19.81 -1.93
N ASP A 56 -2.38 -20.87 -1.42
CA ASP A 56 -3.14 -20.80 -0.17
C ASP A 56 -2.20 -20.98 1.02
N VAL A 57 -2.18 -20.00 1.93
CA VAL A 57 -1.35 -20.01 3.14
C VAL A 57 -2.27 -19.81 4.36
N PRO A 58 -2.21 -20.68 5.38
CA PRO A 58 -2.90 -20.45 6.64
C PRO A 58 -2.48 -19.11 7.29
N LEU A 59 -3.41 -18.39 7.90
CA LEU A 59 -3.08 -17.14 8.58
C LEU A 59 -2.10 -17.39 9.74
N ASP A 60 -2.24 -18.51 10.46
CA ASP A 60 -1.37 -18.89 11.59
C ASP A 60 0.11 -19.02 11.18
N ASP A 61 0.39 -19.49 9.96
CA ASP A 61 1.75 -19.58 9.43
C ASP A 61 2.33 -18.18 9.21
N LEU A 62 1.52 -17.24 8.71
CA LEU A 62 1.92 -15.85 8.51
C LEU A 62 2.14 -15.12 9.84
N LEU A 63 1.24 -15.35 10.81
CA LEU A 63 1.36 -14.82 12.17
C LEU A 63 2.63 -15.32 12.87
N THR A 64 2.98 -16.60 12.67
CA THR A 64 4.20 -17.18 13.23
C THR A 64 5.45 -16.60 12.59
N LEU A 65 5.43 -16.38 11.27
CA LEU A 65 6.58 -15.87 10.55
C LEU A 65 6.83 -14.38 10.81
N MET A 66 5.77 -13.58 10.90
CA MET A 66 5.85 -12.15 11.15
C MET A 66 4.65 -11.67 11.99
N PRO A 67 4.76 -11.73 13.33
CA PRO A 67 3.70 -11.28 14.22
C PRO A 67 3.42 -9.77 14.03
N PRO A 68 2.15 -9.36 13.84
CA PRO A 68 1.79 -7.96 13.76
C PRO A 68 1.98 -7.28 15.13
N ARG A 69 2.37 -6.01 15.11
CA ARG A 69 2.44 -5.22 16.33
C ARG A 69 1.04 -4.82 16.80
N ALA A 70 0.84 -4.70 18.10
CA ALA A 70 -0.47 -4.34 18.67
C ALA A 70 -0.91 -2.91 18.31
N ASP A 71 0.03 -1.99 18.10
CA ASP A 71 -0.23 -0.57 17.87
C ASP A 71 -0.47 -0.20 16.40
N ILE A 72 0.19 -0.91 15.47
CA ILE A 72 0.19 -0.57 14.04
C ILE A 72 -0.09 -1.75 13.11
N GLY A 73 0.02 -2.98 13.59
CA GLY A 73 0.01 -4.16 12.73
C GLY A 73 1.33 -4.31 11.96
N LEU A 74 1.27 -4.26 10.63
CA LEU A 74 2.41 -4.38 9.73
C LEU A 74 2.47 -3.17 8.79
N TYR A 75 3.68 -2.64 8.57
CA TYR A 75 3.95 -1.69 7.49
C TYR A 75 3.84 -2.34 6.10
N ASP A 76 3.66 -1.54 5.06
CA ASP A 76 3.64 -2.04 3.67
C ASP A 76 4.92 -2.80 3.28
N SER A 77 6.08 -2.38 3.79
CA SER A 77 7.38 -3.04 3.63
C SER A 77 7.43 -4.44 4.25
N HIS A 78 6.81 -4.63 5.43
CA HIS A 78 6.65 -5.94 6.08
C HIS A 78 5.78 -6.86 5.23
N VAL A 79 4.66 -6.35 4.72
CA VAL A 79 3.75 -7.11 3.85
C VAL A 79 4.47 -7.56 2.57
N GLY A 80 5.20 -6.64 1.93
CA GLY A 80 6.02 -6.95 0.75
C GLY A 80 7.14 -7.95 1.04
N LEU A 81 7.85 -7.80 2.17
CA LEU A 81 8.91 -8.71 2.59
C LEU A 81 8.36 -10.13 2.82
N LEU A 82 7.22 -10.23 3.50
CA LEU A 82 6.56 -11.50 3.76
C LEU A 82 6.13 -12.19 2.46
N ALA A 83 5.63 -11.44 1.48
CA ALA A 83 5.34 -11.96 0.14
C ALA A 83 6.59 -12.54 -0.53
N MET A 84 7.74 -11.85 -0.42
CA MET A 84 9.01 -12.33 -0.98
C MET A 84 9.53 -13.59 -0.28
N LEU A 85 9.38 -13.69 1.04
CA LEU A 85 9.66 -14.92 1.81
C LEU A 85 8.76 -16.09 1.34
N MET A 86 7.56 -15.77 0.85
CA MET A 86 6.63 -16.74 0.24
C MET A 86 6.90 -17.02 -1.24
N GLY A 87 8.00 -16.50 -1.81
CA GLY A 87 8.43 -16.80 -3.18
C GLY A 87 7.81 -15.91 -4.26
N PHE A 88 7.17 -14.81 -3.88
CA PHE A 88 6.66 -13.80 -4.81
C PHE A 88 7.70 -12.70 -5.08
N SER A 89 7.48 -11.91 -6.12
CA SER A 89 8.04 -10.57 -6.22
C SER A 89 7.10 -9.57 -5.55
N SER A 90 7.67 -8.49 -5.02
CA SER A 90 6.92 -7.41 -4.39
C SER A 90 7.39 -6.08 -4.94
N THR A 91 6.43 -5.19 -5.21
CA THR A 91 6.68 -3.80 -5.59
C THR A 91 5.80 -2.90 -4.74
N ILE A 92 6.41 -1.89 -4.11
CA ILE A 92 5.71 -0.90 -3.31
C ILE A 92 5.73 0.43 -4.07
N PHE A 93 4.55 0.95 -4.37
CA PHE A 93 4.38 2.34 -4.78
C PHE A 93 4.20 3.16 -3.51
N THR A 94 5.23 3.88 -3.10
CA THR A 94 5.22 4.63 -1.84
C THR A 94 4.79 6.07 -2.05
N TYR A 95 3.97 6.55 -1.12
CA TYR A 95 3.52 7.93 -0.98
C TYR A 95 3.87 8.47 0.41
N ASN A 96 4.69 7.75 1.17
CA ASN A 96 5.14 8.15 2.50
C ASN A 96 6.27 9.19 2.38
N TYR A 97 5.89 10.44 2.12
CA TYR A 97 6.84 11.54 1.96
C TYR A 97 7.39 12.09 3.29
N GLN A 98 6.97 11.50 4.42
CA GLN A 98 7.62 11.74 5.71
C GLN A 98 8.95 10.98 5.79
N ILE A 99 8.99 9.76 5.26
CA ILE A 99 10.22 8.95 5.15
C ILE A 99 11.00 9.31 3.89
N PHE A 100 10.33 9.33 2.73
CA PHE A 100 11.02 9.45 1.45
C PHE A 100 10.96 10.86 0.87
N HIS A 101 12.05 11.27 0.19
CA HIS A 101 12.03 12.50 -0.59
C HIS A 101 11.57 12.19 -2.02
N PRO A 102 10.70 13.01 -2.65
CA PRO A 102 10.20 12.75 -4.02
C PRO A 102 11.29 12.57 -5.08
N LEU A 103 12.44 13.23 -4.91
CA LEU A 103 13.60 13.11 -5.82
C LEU A 103 14.37 11.79 -5.69
N TRP A 104 14.00 10.91 -4.76
CA TRP A 104 14.60 9.57 -4.66
C TRP A 104 14.16 8.64 -5.80
N ASN A 105 13.21 9.06 -6.63
CA ASN A 105 12.82 8.38 -7.86
C ASN A 105 13.96 8.16 -8.87
N HIS A 106 15.07 8.87 -8.73
CA HIS A 106 16.27 8.74 -9.58
C HIS A 106 17.41 7.96 -8.92
N LEU A 107 17.23 7.52 -7.67
CA LEU A 107 18.24 6.81 -6.91
C LEU A 107 18.14 5.29 -7.11
N THR A 108 19.29 4.63 -7.01
CA THR A 108 19.37 3.17 -6.90
C THR A 108 18.91 2.70 -5.52
N HIS A 109 18.56 1.41 -5.39
CA HIS A 109 18.20 0.83 -4.09
C HIS A 109 19.30 1.02 -3.03
N ASN A 110 20.57 0.92 -3.41
CA ASN A 110 21.69 1.12 -2.48
C ASN A 110 21.76 2.56 -1.97
N GLU A 111 21.53 3.55 -2.84
CA GLU A 111 21.49 4.96 -2.45
C GLU A 111 20.28 5.27 -1.55
N ILE A 112 19.12 4.67 -1.85
CA ILE A 112 17.94 4.77 -0.98
C ILE A 112 18.23 4.17 0.40
N ILE A 113 18.80 2.97 0.47
CA ILE A 113 19.19 2.32 1.73
C ILE A 113 20.16 3.22 2.51
N GLN A 114 21.17 3.80 1.87
CA GLN A 114 22.12 4.72 2.53
C GLN A 114 21.40 5.93 3.12
N ASN A 115 20.46 6.54 2.40
CA ASN A 115 19.69 7.67 2.93
C ASN A 115 18.77 7.26 4.08
N LEU A 116 18.18 6.06 4.02
CA LEU A 116 17.38 5.52 5.13
C LEU A 116 18.24 5.25 6.37
N GLU A 117 19.45 4.70 6.21
CA GLU A 117 20.38 4.49 7.32
C GLU A 117 20.82 5.83 7.95
N LEU A 118 20.93 6.92 7.18
CA LEU A 118 21.16 8.26 7.73
C LEU A 118 19.93 8.76 8.51
N LYS A 119 18.73 8.66 7.94
CA LYS A 119 17.48 9.03 8.63
C LYS A 119 17.25 8.23 9.91
N LYS A 120 17.70 6.96 9.94
CA LYS A 120 17.65 6.08 11.11
C LYS A 120 18.40 6.69 12.29
N LEU A 121 19.54 7.34 12.06
CA LEU A 121 20.35 7.99 13.11
C LEU A 121 19.68 9.23 13.68
N GLU A 122 18.81 9.88 12.91
CA GLU A 122 18.06 11.09 13.28
C GLU A 122 16.67 10.78 13.85
N ALA A 123 16.26 9.50 13.87
CA ALA A 123 14.91 9.10 14.27
C ALA A 123 14.70 9.27 15.79
N GLU A 124 13.87 10.25 16.17
CA GLU A 124 13.57 10.54 17.58
C GLU A 124 12.41 9.70 18.13
N VAL A 125 11.53 9.18 17.27
CA VAL A 125 10.31 8.47 17.67
C VAL A 125 10.31 7.02 17.16
N ALA A 126 9.89 6.10 18.03
CA ALA A 126 9.95 4.66 17.74
C ALA A 126 9.17 4.25 16.47
N PRO A 127 7.92 4.72 16.21
CA PRO A 127 7.20 4.31 14.99
C PRO A 127 7.90 4.70 13.68
N TYR A 128 8.54 5.88 13.64
CA TYR A 128 9.30 6.33 12.48
C TYR A 128 10.56 5.49 12.27
N LEU A 129 11.29 5.20 13.36
CA LEU A 129 12.48 4.33 13.33
C LEU A 129 12.14 2.94 12.78
N LEU A 130 11.06 2.33 13.26
CA LEU A 130 10.64 0.99 12.84
C LEU A 130 10.20 0.94 11.39
N ALA A 131 9.47 1.96 10.93
CA ALA A 131 9.12 2.10 9.52
C ALA A 131 10.38 2.17 8.65
N ILE A 132 11.39 2.97 9.04
CA ILE A 132 12.68 3.03 8.33
C ILE A 132 13.38 1.66 8.30
N GLU A 133 13.48 0.99 9.45
CA GLU A 133 14.15 -0.32 9.55
C GLU A 133 13.49 -1.36 8.65
N SER A 134 12.16 -1.41 8.65
CA SER A 134 11.40 -2.33 7.80
C SER A 134 11.62 -2.08 6.30
N TYR A 135 11.72 -0.82 5.86
CA TYR A 135 12.05 -0.51 4.46
C TYR A 135 13.49 -0.91 4.09
N ILE A 136 14.44 -0.72 5.01
CA ILE A 136 15.83 -1.16 4.80
C ILE A 136 15.87 -2.68 4.62
N GLU A 137 15.17 -3.44 5.46
CA GLU A 137 15.09 -4.91 5.35
C GLU A 137 14.43 -5.34 4.03
N TYR A 138 13.31 -4.72 3.68
CA TYR A 138 12.60 -4.97 2.42
C TYR A 138 13.50 -4.74 1.19
N LEU A 139 14.20 -3.60 1.11
CA LEU A 139 15.09 -3.28 0.00
C LEU A 139 16.31 -4.21 -0.04
N LYS A 140 16.90 -4.56 1.11
CA LYS A 140 18.01 -5.53 1.20
C LYS A 140 17.58 -6.92 0.72
N ALA A 141 16.31 -7.29 0.89
CA ALA A 141 15.75 -8.55 0.40
C ALA A 141 15.42 -8.54 -1.11
N GLY A 142 15.64 -7.43 -1.81
CA GLY A 142 15.38 -7.28 -3.25
C GLY A 142 13.97 -6.81 -3.58
N GLY A 143 13.26 -6.21 -2.61
CA GLY A 143 11.99 -5.55 -2.85
C GLY A 143 12.15 -4.31 -3.73
N GLU A 144 11.18 -4.07 -4.60
CA GLU A 144 11.16 -2.90 -5.48
C GLU A 144 10.37 -1.76 -4.84
N LEU A 145 10.88 -0.54 -4.94
CA LEU A 145 10.22 0.68 -4.45
C LEU A 145 10.09 1.70 -5.59
N LEU A 146 8.86 2.09 -5.90
CA LEU A 146 8.55 2.99 -7.01
C LEU A 146 7.97 4.31 -6.52
N PHE A 147 8.45 5.38 -7.14
CA PHE A 147 8.02 6.75 -6.91
C PHE A 147 7.33 7.26 -8.17
N CYS A 148 6.01 7.31 -8.14
CA CYS A 148 5.21 7.87 -9.22
C CYS A 148 4.00 8.60 -8.64
N PRO A 149 3.38 9.55 -9.35
CA PRO A 149 2.12 10.15 -8.92
C PRO A 149 1.05 9.08 -8.72
N LEU A 150 0.38 9.10 -7.56
CA LEU A 150 -0.82 8.28 -7.37
C LEU A 150 -1.90 8.83 -8.29
N SER A 151 -2.38 7.99 -9.18
CA SER A 151 -3.49 8.33 -10.05
C SER A 151 -4.32 7.09 -10.31
N LYS A 152 -5.57 7.31 -10.71
CA LYS A 152 -6.47 6.23 -11.12
C LYS A 152 -5.83 5.41 -12.24
N GLU A 153 -5.24 6.08 -13.22
CA GLU A 153 -4.59 5.47 -14.38
C GLU A 153 -3.46 4.51 -13.99
N MET A 154 -2.71 4.82 -12.92
CA MET A 154 -1.68 3.92 -12.40
C MET A 154 -2.27 2.63 -11.82
N ILE A 155 -3.36 2.75 -11.06
CA ILE A 155 -4.07 1.60 -10.48
C ILE A 155 -4.68 0.75 -11.60
N LEU A 156 -5.35 1.39 -12.58
CA LEU A 156 -5.93 0.70 -13.74
C LEU A 156 -4.89 -0.07 -14.53
N ALA A 157 -3.67 0.46 -14.66
CA ALA A 157 -2.58 -0.24 -15.31
C ALA A 157 -2.23 -1.58 -14.65
N GLN A 158 -2.26 -1.63 -13.31
CA GLN A 158 -2.00 -2.87 -12.58
C GLN A 158 -3.12 -3.88 -12.82
N PHE A 159 -4.36 -3.39 -12.81
CA PHE A 159 -5.53 -4.20 -13.16
C PHE A 159 -5.42 -4.78 -14.57
N ASP A 160 -5.05 -3.99 -15.58
CA ASP A 160 -4.85 -4.49 -16.96
C ASP A 160 -3.81 -5.61 -17.06
N MET A 161 -2.84 -5.64 -16.15
CA MET A 161 -1.85 -6.73 -16.02
C MET A 161 -2.36 -7.93 -15.18
N GLY A 162 -3.61 -7.90 -14.72
CA GLY A 162 -4.22 -8.92 -13.89
C GLY A 162 -3.74 -8.90 -12.44
N LEU A 163 -3.27 -7.75 -11.95
CA LEU A 163 -2.66 -7.61 -10.62
C LEU A 163 -3.58 -6.84 -9.67
N PRO A 164 -4.12 -7.48 -8.61
CA PRO A 164 -4.78 -6.76 -7.52
C PRO A 164 -3.73 -6.01 -6.69
N LEU A 165 -4.14 -4.92 -6.03
CA LEU A 165 -3.25 -4.13 -5.18
C LEU A 165 -3.71 -4.20 -3.73
N LEU A 166 -2.78 -4.37 -2.80
CA LEU A 166 -3.04 -4.05 -1.41
C LEU A 166 -2.86 -2.55 -1.24
N ALA A 167 -3.86 -1.88 -0.66
CA ALA A 167 -3.83 -0.45 -0.42
C ALA A 167 -3.79 -0.18 1.08
N ALA A 168 -2.73 0.51 1.51
CA ALA A 168 -2.63 1.06 2.85
C ALA A 168 -3.23 2.48 2.82
N LEU A 169 -4.26 2.71 3.64
CA LEU A 169 -5.11 3.91 3.54
C LEU A 169 -5.69 4.37 4.88
N ASP A 170 -6.18 5.61 4.93
CA ASP A 170 -6.90 6.15 6.08
C ASP A 170 -8.33 5.61 6.11
N MET A 171 -8.66 4.83 7.14
CA MET A 171 -9.94 4.12 7.22
C MET A 171 -11.09 5.03 7.64
N GLY A 172 -10.83 6.04 8.49
CA GLY A 172 -11.87 6.99 8.89
C GLY A 172 -12.34 7.85 7.73
N PHE A 173 -11.40 8.27 6.88
CA PHE A 173 -11.67 8.92 5.61
C PHE A 173 -12.30 7.93 4.63
N LEU A 174 -11.81 6.71 4.48
CA LEU A 174 -12.45 5.76 3.55
C LEU A 174 -13.93 5.51 3.89
N TYR A 175 -14.22 5.26 5.16
CA TYR A 175 -15.56 4.90 5.66
C TYR A 175 -16.47 6.09 5.95
N ASP A 176 -15.93 7.32 5.95
CA ASP A 176 -16.64 8.53 6.36
C ASP A 176 -17.22 8.45 7.78
N CYS A 177 -16.45 7.86 8.72
CA CYS A 177 -16.97 7.52 10.04
C CYS A 177 -16.00 7.89 11.17
N ALA A 178 -16.54 8.61 12.16
CA ALA A 178 -15.83 9.05 13.36
C ALA A 178 -15.47 7.91 14.32
N HIS A 179 -16.14 6.76 14.29
CA HIS A 179 -15.85 5.66 15.23
C HIS A 179 -14.40 5.16 15.13
N PHE A 180 -13.80 5.36 13.96
CA PHE A 180 -12.47 4.91 13.60
C PHE A 180 -11.40 6.00 13.72
N GLN A 181 -11.80 7.20 14.14
CA GLN A 181 -10.91 8.33 14.40
C GLN A 181 -11.16 8.83 15.81
N ASP A 182 -10.10 9.09 16.55
CA ASP A 182 -10.27 9.90 17.75
C ASP A 182 -10.39 11.37 17.30
N LEU A 183 -11.66 11.83 17.23
CA LEU A 183 -12.04 13.17 16.78
C LEU A 183 -11.29 14.31 17.50
N TYR A 184 -10.75 14.04 18.68
CA TYR A 184 -10.08 15.04 19.51
C TYR A 184 -8.55 14.94 19.47
N SER A 185 -7.96 13.80 19.08
CA SER A 185 -6.49 13.65 19.04
C SER A 185 -5.85 13.87 17.66
N ASN A 186 -6.64 14.16 16.62
CA ASN A 186 -6.19 14.20 15.22
C ASN A 186 -5.47 12.90 14.77
N SER A 187 -5.55 11.83 15.56
CA SER A 187 -4.89 10.56 15.24
C SER A 187 -5.70 9.86 14.16
N ARG A 188 -5.05 9.68 13.01
CA ARG A 188 -5.57 8.87 11.91
C ARG A 188 -5.39 7.39 12.21
N SER A 189 -6.33 6.58 11.74
CA SER A 189 -6.25 5.12 11.79
C SER A 189 -6.07 4.61 10.36
N THR A 190 -5.06 3.77 10.17
CA THR A 190 -4.74 3.18 8.88
C THR A 190 -5.24 1.75 8.79
N HIS A 191 -5.49 1.32 7.56
CA HIS A 191 -6.02 -0.01 7.26
C HIS A 191 -5.51 -0.51 5.92
N PHE A 192 -5.47 -1.83 5.77
CA PHE A 192 -5.21 -2.49 4.49
C PHE A 192 -6.49 -3.04 3.89
N VAL A 193 -6.71 -2.75 2.61
CA VAL A 193 -7.75 -3.39 1.78
C VAL A 193 -7.15 -3.92 0.49
N VAL A 194 -7.85 -4.80 -0.20
CA VAL A 194 -7.48 -5.25 -1.55
C VAL A 194 -8.32 -4.51 -2.59
N LEU A 195 -7.67 -3.76 -3.49
CA LEU A 195 -8.28 -3.19 -4.69
C LEU A 195 -8.15 -4.20 -5.83
N HIS A 196 -9.25 -4.52 -6.51
CA HIS A 196 -9.27 -5.65 -7.44
C HIS A 196 -10.22 -5.48 -8.63
N GLY A 197 -10.55 -4.24 -8.98
CA GLY A 197 -11.37 -3.97 -10.16
C GLY A 197 -11.82 -2.52 -10.24
N TYR A 198 -12.41 -2.16 -11.37
CA TYR A 198 -12.91 -0.82 -11.66
C TYR A 198 -14.20 -0.87 -12.47
N ASP A 199 -15.15 -0.03 -12.09
CA ASP A 199 -16.37 0.25 -12.85
C ASP A 199 -16.29 1.68 -13.41
N PRO A 200 -16.13 1.86 -14.74
CA PRO A 200 -16.00 3.17 -15.37
C PRO A 200 -17.31 3.96 -15.38
N GLU A 201 -18.48 3.30 -15.39
CA GLU A 201 -19.78 3.99 -15.41
C GLU A 201 -20.02 4.73 -14.09
N ARG A 202 -19.59 4.11 -12.97
CA ARG A 202 -19.75 4.67 -11.63
C ARG A 202 -18.51 5.37 -11.09
N ASN A 203 -17.38 5.27 -11.80
CA ASN A 203 -16.06 5.70 -11.34
C ASN A 203 -15.70 5.11 -9.96
N THR A 204 -15.92 3.81 -9.78
CA THR A 204 -15.70 3.11 -8.49
C THR A 204 -14.70 1.99 -8.60
N PHE A 205 -13.89 1.77 -7.57
CA PHE A 205 -13.10 0.56 -7.43
C PHE A 205 -13.89 -0.56 -6.74
N HIS A 206 -13.59 -1.80 -7.11
CA HIS A 206 -13.97 -2.98 -6.36
C HIS A 206 -12.96 -3.20 -5.22
N VAL A 207 -13.47 -3.33 -4.00
CA VAL A 207 -12.68 -3.49 -2.78
C VAL A 207 -13.09 -4.76 -2.08
N THR A 208 -12.11 -5.52 -1.61
CA THR A 208 -12.30 -6.59 -0.62
C THR A 208 -11.58 -6.17 0.66
N ASP A 209 -12.36 -5.96 1.70
CA ASP A 209 -11.91 -5.51 3.01
C ASP A 209 -11.84 -6.68 4.00
N PRO A 210 -10.70 -6.88 4.70
CA PRO A 210 -10.60 -7.93 5.70
C PRO A 210 -11.50 -7.69 6.92
N TRP A 211 -12.07 -6.50 7.10
CA TRP A 211 -13.01 -6.18 8.17
C TRP A 211 -14.45 -6.14 7.65
N TYR A 212 -15.25 -7.16 7.96
CA TYR A 212 -16.60 -7.26 7.39
C TYR A 212 -17.63 -6.34 8.05
N ASN A 213 -17.42 -5.98 9.32
CA ASN A 213 -18.33 -5.14 10.10
C ASN A 213 -17.99 -3.65 9.98
N ILE A 214 -17.95 -3.17 8.75
CA ILE A 214 -17.70 -1.76 8.40
C ILE A 214 -19.03 -1.04 8.09
N PRO A 215 -19.09 0.30 8.22
CA PRO A 215 -20.31 1.08 7.96
C PRO A 215 -20.58 1.27 6.46
N ILE A 216 -20.11 0.36 5.62
CA ILE A 216 -20.36 0.30 4.17
C ILE A 216 -21.13 -0.98 3.89
N PRO A 217 -22.29 -0.92 3.18
CA PRO A 217 -22.99 -2.12 2.75
C PRO A 217 -22.08 -3.02 1.91
N ASN A 218 -21.88 -4.25 2.38
CA ASN A 218 -20.94 -5.20 1.78
C ASN A 218 -21.47 -6.63 1.86
N VAL A 219 -20.87 -7.52 1.07
CA VAL A 219 -21.04 -8.97 1.19
C VAL A 219 -19.68 -9.57 1.48
N ASN A 220 -19.46 -10.07 2.71
CA ASN A 220 -18.17 -10.61 3.15
C ASN A 220 -17.00 -9.63 2.91
N GLY A 221 -17.17 -8.36 3.30
CA GLY A 221 -16.16 -7.32 3.11
C GLY A 221 -16.03 -6.80 1.68
N GLN A 222 -16.79 -7.35 0.72
CA GLN A 222 -16.74 -6.91 -0.67
C GLN A 222 -17.75 -5.79 -0.96
N TYR A 223 -17.27 -4.69 -1.52
CA TYR A 223 -18.07 -3.53 -1.90
C TYR A 223 -17.43 -2.74 -3.04
N THR A 224 -18.13 -1.71 -3.52
CA THR A 224 -17.59 -0.74 -4.47
C THR A 224 -17.60 0.66 -3.85
N ILE A 225 -16.55 1.43 -4.08
CA ILE A 225 -16.41 2.80 -3.55
C ILE A 225 -15.75 3.72 -4.57
N SER A 226 -16.03 5.02 -4.49
CA SER A 226 -15.47 6.03 -5.41
C SER A 226 -13.95 5.91 -5.52
N ALA A 227 -13.45 5.89 -6.76
CA ALA A 227 -12.01 5.85 -7.03
C ALA A 227 -11.28 7.05 -6.41
N ASP A 228 -11.89 8.23 -6.46
CA ASP A 228 -11.33 9.45 -5.88
C ASP A 228 -11.26 9.36 -4.34
N ARG A 229 -12.26 8.71 -3.71
CA ARG A 229 -12.27 8.49 -2.25
C ARG A 229 -11.10 7.59 -1.85
N VAL A 230 -10.85 6.51 -2.58
CA VAL A 230 -9.73 5.59 -2.32
C VAL A 230 -8.38 6.28 -2.52
N ILE A 231 -8.19 7.00 -3.62
CA ILE A 231 -6.94 7.72 -3.90
C ILE A 231 -6.63 8.72 -2.78
N ASN A 232 -7.62 9.48 -2.34
CA ASN A 232 -7.46 10.43 -1.24
C ASN A 232 -7.19 9.71 0.10
N ALA A 233 -7.86 8.58 0.36
CA ALA A 233 -7.63 7.79 1.57
C ALA A 233 -6.18 7.27 1.65
N ILE A 234 -5.61 6.80 0.53
CA ILE A 234 -4.20 6.36 0.46
C ILE A 234 -3.26 7.52 0.77
N PHE A 235 -3.48 8.68 0.15
CA PHE A 235 -2.62 9.85 0.40
C PHE A 235 -2.67 10.36 1.85
N LEU A 236 -3.82 10.25 2.52
CA LEU A 236 -4.01 10.71 3.89
C LEU A 236 -3.37 9.79 4.94
N ALA A 237 -3.01 8.55 4.57
CA ALA A 237 -2.41 7.56 5.46
C ALA A 237 -0.94 7.84 5.83
N GLN A 238 -0.34 8.92 5.29
CA GLN A 238 1.07 9.27 5.53
C GLN A 238 1.40 9.44 7.02
N ASP A 239 0.43 9.87 7.83
CA ASP A 239 0.63 10.16 9.27
C ASP A 239 1.00 8.93 10.10
N LYS A 240 0.72 7.72 9.61
CA LYS A 240 1.12 6.45 10.25
C LYS A 240 2.22 5.71 9.49
N HIS A 241 2.83 6.39 8.51
CA HIS A 241 3.84 5.81 7.62
C HIS A 241 3.31 4.73 6.65
N ASP A 242 1.99 4.65 6.45
CA ASP A 242 1.29 3.60 5.70
C ASP A 242 0.64 4.15 4.40
N ALA A 243 1.27 5.13 3.75
CA ALA A 243 0.75 5.63 2.47
C ALA A 243 1.38 4.87 1.32
N ALA A 244 0.75 3.76 0.91
CA ALA A 244 1.34 2.88 -0.09
C ALA A 244 0.30 2.03 -0.86
N LEU A 245 0.72 1.59 -2.05
CA LEU A 245 0.13 0.46 -2.77
C LEU A 245 1.18 -0.64 -2.90
N VAL A 246 0.82 -1.87 -2.54
CA VAL A 246 1.68 -3.04 -2.66
C VAL A 246 1.15 -3.95 -3.76
N VAL A 247 2.01 -4.26 -4.72
CA VAL A 247 1.73 -5.19 -5.81
C VAL A 247 2.59 -6.43 -5.60
N ILE A 248 1.92 -7.58 -5.53
CA ILE A 248 2.55 -8.89 -5.39
C ILE A 248 2.36 -9.65 -6.70
N GLN A 249 3.42 -10.29 -7.21
CA GLN A 249 3.36 -11.03 -8.47
C GLN A 249 4.14 -12.34 -8.35
N LYS A 250 3.77 -13.34 -9.15
CA LYS A 250 4.57 -14.57 -9.27
C LYS A 250 5.93 -14.24 -9.88
N LYS A 251 6.97 -14.92 -9.40
CA LYS A 251 8.28 -14.95 -10.07
C LYS A 251 8.24 -15.83 -11.32
#